data_AF-A0AAU2MJM8-F1
#
_entry.id   AF-A0AAU2MJM8-F1
#
_cell.length_a   1.000
_cell.length_b   1.000
_cell.length_c   1.000
_cell.angle_alpha   90.00
_cell.angle_beta   90.00
_cell.angle_gamma   90.00
#
_symmetry.space_group_name_H-M   'P 1'
#
loop_
_entity.id
_entity.type
_entity.pdbx_description
1 polymer ?
#
loop_
_entity_poly.entity_id
_entity_poly.type
_entity_poly.pdbx_seq_one_letter_code
_entity_poly.pdbx_strand_id
1 'polypeptide(L)'
;MNTGALNVRTVIDGVEYGDEAVRQWELDRSRAALTLLKQRIGDERMRELLAPDLAASDAVMAPLPNGSGGAWRSAVTEMTVAGIDVDRFLTWWQGRLAGGDRSALLSANPEHYLADSSGGVVEIIETIGSGPLRFFLTFHDGVEIADEGHEEYPVRIGGTGRLGDGTEIARVMHEFGDGPDGLRIRLTIQFPANAPEHVFVGHQWHFACEFTNWLEGAHAQA
;
A
#
# COMPACT_ATOMS: atom_id res chain seq x y z
N MET A 1 -26.75 -15.39 23.55
CA MET A 1 -27.10 -14.10 24.18
C MET A 1 -27.45 -13.15 23.07
N ASN A 2 -28.69 -12.64 23.05
CA ASN A 2 -29.13 -11.68 22.05
C ASN A 2 -28.58 -10.31 22.46
N THR A 3 -27.35 -9.99 22.04
CA THR A 3 -26.83 -8.64 22.18
C THR A 3 -27.58 -7.78 21.17
N GLY A 4 -28.70 -7.18 21.60
CA GLY A 4 -29.45 -6.26 20.77
C GLY A 4 -28.50 -5.23 20.18
N ALA A 5 -28.53 -5.06 18.85
CA ALA A 5 -27.67 -4.13 18.17
C ALA A 5 -27.83 -2.73 18.77
N LEU A 6 -26.70 -2.06 19.05
CA LEU A 6 -26.68 -0.67 19.45
C LEU A 6 -27.38 0.15 18.37
N ASN A 7 -28.41 0.92 18.73
CA ASN A 7 -29.11 1.82 17.81
C ASN A 7 -28.82 3.26 18.22
N VAL A 8 -28.03 3.97 17.42
CA VAL A 8 -27.65 5.37 17.64
C VAL A 8 -28.46 6.23 16.68
N ARG A 9 -29.20 7.21 17.22
CA ARG A 9 -29.91 8.20 16.41
C ARG A 9 -29.13 9.51 16.41
N THR A 10 -28.56 9.87 15.26
CA THR A 10 -27.77 11.10 15.10
C THR A 10 -28.60 12.17 14.40
N VAL A 11 -28.89 13.28 15.11
CA VAL A 11 -29.59 14.44 14.54
C VAL A 11 -28.73 15.68 14.78
N ILE A 12 -28.34 16.38 13.71
CA ILE A 12 -27.57 17.61 13.75
C ILE A 12 -28.42 18.70 13.10
N ASP A 13 -28.70 19.76 13.86
CA ASP A 13 -29.53 20.90 13.44
C ASP A 13 -30.88 20.49 12.80
N GLY A 14 -31.49 19.43 13.34
CA GLY A 14 -32.78 18.90 12.88
C GLY A 14 -32.69 17.95 11.67
N VAL A 15 -31.51 17.70 11.12
CA VAL A 15 -31.27 16.72 10.04
C VAL A 15 -30.77 15.41 10.63
N GLU A 16 -31.42 14.31 10.30
CA GLU A 16 -31.03 12.96 10.74
C GLU A 16 -29.99 12.36 9.79
N TYR A 17 -28.95 11.76 10.37
CA TYR A 17 -27.85 11.12 9.65
C TYR A 17 -27.72 9.66 10.06
N GLY A 18 -27.51 8.79 9.08
CA GLY A 18 -27.25 7.37 9.30
C GLY A 18 -25.81 7.10 9.78
N ASP A 19 -25.60 5.94 10.39
CA ASP A 19 -24.30 5.51 10.92
C ASP A 19 -23.17 5.55 9.88
N GLU A 20 -23.47 5.32 8.60
CA GLU A 20 -22.49 5.38 7.52
C GLU A 20 -21.89 6.78 7.34
N ALA A 21 -22.73 7.83 7.40
CA ALA A 21 -22.24 9.20 7.35
C ALA A 21 -21.33 9.52 8.54
N VAL A 22 -21.69 9.03 9.73
CA VAL A 22 -20.88 9.22 10.95
C VAL A 22 -19.52 8.51 10.82
N ARG A 23 -19.49 7.26 10.33
CA ARG A 23 -18.25 6.52 10.06
C ARG A 23 -17.39 7.20 9.01
N GLN A 24 -18.00 7.77 7.96
CA GLN A 24 -17.27 8.54 6.97
C GLN A 24 -16.63 9.79 7.59
N TRP A 25 -17.36 10.54 8.42
CA TRP A 25 -16.79 11.71 9.10
C TRP A 25 -15.66 11.33 10.06
N GLU A 26 -15.78 10.20 10.76
CA GLU A 26 -14.71 9.66 11.60
C GLU A 26 -13.47 9.33 10.76
N LEU A 27 -13.64 8.67 9.62
CA LEU A 27 -12.55 8.34 8.70
C LEU A 27 -11.87 9.61 8.17
N ASP A 28 -12.65 10.58 7.68
CA ASP A 28 -12.14 11.86 7.17
C ASP A 28 -11.32 12.61 8.22
N ARG A 29 -11.84 12.67 9.45
CA ARG A 29 -11.17 13.31 10.58
C ARG A 29 -9.92 12.55 11.02
N SER A 30 -9.95 11.22 10.99
CA SER A 30 -8.80 10.38 11.30
C SER A 30 -7.69 10.56 10.27
N ARG A 31 -8.02 10.60 8.98
CA ARG A 31 -7.08 10.89 7.88
C ARG A 31 -6.46 12.28 8.04
N ALA A 32 -7.25 13.30 8.37
CA ALA A 32 -6.76 14.66 8.59
C ALA A 32 -5.82 14.74 9.82
N ALA A 33 -6.21 14.13 10.93
CA ALA A 33 -5.39 14.09 12.15
C ALA A 33 -4.06 13.36 11.91
N LEU A 34 -4.12 12.19 11.27
CA LEU A 34 -2.94 11.38 10.96
C LEU A 34 -1.99 12.10 10.00
N THR A 35 -2.53 12.76 8.97
CA THR A 35 -1.75 13.58 8.03
C THR A 35 -1.01 14.69 8.76
N LEU A 36 -1.70 15.43 9.65
CA LEU A 36 -1.09 16.47 10.46
C LEU A 36 0.06 15.91 11.32
N LEU A 37 -0.15 14.77 11.99
CA LEU A 37 0.88 14.14 12.82
C LEU A 37 2.09 13.70 11.99
N LYS A 38 1.88 12.97 10.88
CA LYS A 38 2.95 12.53 9.98
C LYS A 38 3.77 13.70 9.42
N GLN A 39 3.11 14.83 9.10
CA GLN A 39 3.78 16.05 8.65
C GLN A 39 4.60 16.72 9.76
N ARG A 40 4.08 16.76 10.99
CA ARG A 40 4.77 17.39 12.14
C ARG A 40 5.96 16.57 12.64
N ILE A 41 5.86 15.24 12.60
CA ILE A 41 6.95 14.33 12.95
C ILE A 41 8.06 14.45 11.89
N GLY A 42 7.71 14.35 10.61
CA GLY A 42 8.69 14.36 9.51
C GLY A 42 9.53 13.08 9.45
N ASP A 43 10.31 12.91 8.39
CA ASP A 43 10.91 11.61 8.07
C ASP A 43 12.03 11.19 9.03
N GLU A 44 12.87 12.13 9.49
CA GLU A 44 13.94 11.84 10.45
C GLU A 44 13.37 11.34 11.77
N ARG A 45 12.43 12.08 12.38
CA ARG A 45 11.83 11.68 13.65
C ARG A 45 10.91 10.47 13.50
N MET A 46 10.33 10.22 12.33
CA MET A 46 9.55 9.01 12.10
C MET A 46 10.44 7.77 12.16
N ARG A 47 11.62 7.81 11.52
CA ARG A 47 12.61 6.72 11.60
C ARG A 47 13.04 6.46 13.04
N GLU A 48 13.34 7.51 13.80
CA GLU A 48 13.73 7.39 15.20
C GLU A 48 12.61 6.84 16.08
N LEU A 49 11.38 7.34 15.90
CA LEU A 49 10.21 6.94 16.68
C LEU A 49 9.90 5.46 16.49
N LEU A 50 10.00 4.97 15.25
CA LEU A 50 9.70 3.59 14.90
C LEU A 50 10.91 2.66 15.00
N ALA A 51 12.11 3.15 15.35
CA ALA A 51 13.32 2.35 15.36
C ALA A 51 13.20 1.01 16.12
N PRO A 52 12.51 0.92 17.29
CA PRO A 52 12.29 -0.36 17.95
C PRO A 52 11.41 -1.32 17.15
N ASP A 53 10.35 -0.83 16.52
CA ASP A 53 9.44 -1.62 15.69
C ASP A 53 10.14 -2.09 14.41
N LEU A 54 10.92 -1.21 13.78
CA LEU A 54 11.71 -1.54 12.59
C LEU A 54 12.72 -2.65 12.89
N ALA A 55 13.42 -2.57 14.03
CA ALA A 55 14.37 -3.61 14.44
C ALA A 55 13.67 -4.96 14.71
N ALA A 56 12.45 -4.94 15.26
CA ALA A 56 11.65 -6.14 15.46
C ALA A 56 11.23 -6.76 14.11
N SER A 57 10.78 -5.94 13.16
CA SER A 57 10.43 -6.39 11.81
C SER A 57 11.63 -6.92 11.04
N ASP A 58 12.80 -6.28 11.13
CA ASP A 58 14.05 -6.74 10.51
C ASP A 58 14.45 -8.13 11.05
N ALA A 59 14.34 -8.34 12.36
CA ALA A 59 14.65 -9.63 12.99
C ALA A 59 13.73 -10.76 12.51
N VAL A 60 12.50 -10.45 12.10
CA VAL A 60 11.57 -11.41 11.51
C VAL A 60 11.85 -11.63 10.03
N MET A 61 12.08 -10.56 9.26
CA MET A 61 12.15 -10.60 7.79
C MET A 61 13.52 -11.06 7.26
N ALA A 62 14.62 -10.63 7.89
CA ALA A 62 15.97 -10.90 7.38
C ALA A 62 16.32 -12.40 7.25
N PRO A 63 15.89 -13.31 8.15
CA PRO A 63 16.17 -14.75 8.01
C PRO A 63 15.31 -15.46 6.95
N LEU A 64 14.21 -14.86 6.49
CA LEU A 64 13.22 -15.52 5.64
C LEU A 64 13.78 -16.02 4.30
N PRO A 65 14.58 -15.24 3.54
CA PRO A 65 15.14 -15.71 2.26
C PRO A 65 15.97 -16.98 2.41
N ASN A 66 16.86 -17.02 3.42
CA ASN A 66 17.71 -18.19 3.68
C ASN A 66 16.88 -19.41 4.09
N GLY A 67 15.89 -19.22 4.95
CA GLY A 67 14.99 -20.30 5.38
C GLY A 67 14.03 -20.80 4.30
N SER A 68 13.90 -20.08 3.18
CA SER A 68 13.03 -20.45 2.07
C SER A 68 13.73 -21.27 0.98
N GLY A 69 15.06 -21.44 1.04
CA GLY A 69 15.79 -22.24 0.04
C GLY A 69 15.65 -21.72 -1.40
N GLY A 70 15.43 -20.42 -1.57
CA GLY A 70 15.16 -19.78 -2.86
C GLY A 70 13.70 -19.82 -3.33
N ALA A 71 12.79 -20.42 -2.55
CA ALA A 71 11.37 -20.42 -2.88
C ALA A 71 10.70 -19.09 -2.52
N TRP A 72 9.80 -18.63 -3.39
CA TRP A 72 8.99 -17.43 -3.22
C TRP A 72 7.50 -17.79 -3.32
N ARG A 73 6.65 -17.02 -2.65
CA ARG A 73 5.19 -17.16 -2.71
C ARG A 73 4.57 -15.81 -3.04
N SER A 74 3.55 -15.82 -3.88
CA SER A 74 2.80 -14.61 -4.25
C SER A 74 1.66 -14.32 -3.28
N ALA A 75 1.41 -13.03 -3.07
CA ALA A 75 0.14 -12.48 -2.63
C ALA A 75 -0.36 -11.54 -3.73
N VAL A 76 -1.63 -11.68 -4.10
CA VAL A 76 -2.20 -11.02 -5.27
C VAL A 76 -3.47 -10.27 -4.88
N THR A 77 -3.59 -9.01 -5.31
CA THR A 77 -4.80 -8.19 -5.21
C THR A 77 -5.21 -7.75 -6.61
N GLU A 78 -6.45 -8.04 -6.99
CA GLU A 78 -7.02 -7.66 -8.29
C GLU A 78 -8.16 -6.67 -8.12
N MET A 79 -8.25 -5.69 -9.01
CA MET A 79 -9.24 -4.63 -8.96
C MET A 79 -9.80 -4.36 -10.36
N THR A 80 -11.10 -4.10 -10.44
CA THR A 80 -11.76 -3.54 -11.63
C THR A 80 -12.42 -2.23 -11.22
N VAL A 81 -12.12 -1.15 -11.92
CA VAL A 81 -12.44 0.21 -11.52
C VAL A 81 -13.18 0.90 -12.66
N ALA A 82 -14.41 1.30 -12.41
CA ALA A 82 -15.19 2.05 -13.40
C ALA A 82 -14.87 3.55 -13.35
N GLY A 83 -14.90 4.22 -14.50
CA GLY A 83 -14.84 5.69 -14.58
C GLY A 83 -13.44 6.31 -14.53
N ILE A 84 -12.38 5.51 -14.67
CA ILE A 84 -11.00 5.95 -14.90
C ILE A 84 -10.29 4.91 -15.80
N ASP A 85 -9.50 5.37 -16.76
CA ASP A 85 -8.70 4.52 -17.66
C ASP A 85 -7.24 4.40 -17.19
N VAL A 86 -6.50 3.50 -17.84
CA VAL A 86 -5.09 3.22 -17.51
C VAL A 86 -4.19 4.44 -17.69
N ASP A 87 -4.33 5.16 -18.79
CA ASP A 87 -3.47 6.30 -19.12
C ASP A 87 -3.61 7.40 -18.08
N ARG A 88 -4.84 7.69 -17.65
CA ARG A 88 -5.12 8.71 -16.65
C ARG A 88 -4.57 8.32 -15.28
N PHE A 89 -4.82 7.09 -14.82
CA PHE A 89 -4.33 6.65 -13.53
C PHE A 89 -2.80 6.63 -13.49
N LEU A 90 -2.15 6.06 -14.51
CA LEU A 90 -0.69 5.97 -14.57
C LEU A 90 -0.03 7.34 -14.68
N THR A 91 -0.58 8.26 -15.48
CA THR A 91 -0.07 9.63 -15.56
C THR A 91 -0.09 10.31 -14.19
N TRP A 92 -1.19 10.16 -13.45
CA TRP A 92 -1.30 10.70 -12.10
C TRP A 92 -0.30 10.03 -11.14
N TRP A 93 -0.31 8.69 -11.06
CA TRP A 93 0.48 7.94 -10.08
C TRP A 93 1.98 8.07 -10.31
N GLN A 94 2.45 7.84 -11.54
CA GLN A 94 3.86 7.98 -11.89
C GLN A 94 4.34 9.43 -11.74
N GLY A 95 3.49 10.41 -12.06
CA GLY A 95 3.79 11.83 -11.84
C GLY A 95 4.06 12.17 -10.37
N ARG A 96 3.29 11.58 -9.43
CA ARG A 96 3.48 11.78 -7.98
C ARG A 96 4.75 11.09 -7.47
N LEU A 97 5.03 9.88 -7.93
CA LEU A 97 6.26 9.17 -7.62
C LEU A 97 7.50 9.95 -8.12
N ALA A 98 7.50 10.36 -9.39
CA ALA A 98 8.60 11.10 -10.00
C ALA A 98 8.77 12.51 -9.41
N GLY A 99 7.67 13.15 -9.01
CA GLY A 99 7.68 14.46 -8.36
C GLY A 99 8.03 14.43 -6.89
N GLY A 100 8.20 13.25 -6.28
CA GLY A 100 8.42 13.13 -4.83
C GLY A 100 7.27 13.70 -4.01
N ASP A 101 6.02 13.51 -4.46
CA ASP A 101 4.84 14.03 -3.78
C ASP A 101 4.55 13.24 -2.50
N ARG A 102 5.32 13.55 -1.46
CA ARG A 102 5.24 12.92 -0.15
C ARG A 102 3.82 12.94 0.43
N SER A 103 3.05 13.99 0.15
CA SER A 103 1.67 14.07 0.66
C SER A 103 0.79 12.99 0.04
N ALA A 104 0.83 12.86 -1.29
CA ALA A 104 0.05 11.86 -2.02
C ALA A 104 0.49 10.42 -1.69
N LEU A 105 1.79 10.19 -1.52
CA LEU A 105 2.32 8.88 -1.17
C LEU A 105 1.92 8.47 0.24
N LEU A 106 2.02 9.37 1.24
CA LEU A 106 1.70 9.02 2.63
C LEU A 106 0.19 8.96 2.95
N SER A 107 -0.66 9.63 2.17
CA SER A 107 -2.12 9.60 2.39
C SER A 107 -2.79 8.36 1.81
N ALA A 108 -2.09 7.61 0.97
CA ALA A 108 -2.61 6.42 0.29
C ALA A 108 -3.03 5.32 1.26
N ASN A 109 -2.32 5.19 2.37
CA ASN A 109 -2.64 4.23 3.41
C ASN A 109 -2.33 4.84 4.80
N PRO A 110 -3.21 4.68 5.81
CA PRO A 110 -2.87 5.10 7.17
C PRO A 110 -1.54 4.52 7.66
N GLU A 111 -1.16 3.34 7.17
CA GLU A 111 0.07 2.64 7.54
C GLU A 111 1.32 3.07 6.74
N HIS A 112 1.23 4.08 5.86
CA HIS A 112 2.43 4.69 5.26
C HIS A 112 3.05 5.70 6.23
N TYR A 113 4.12 5.33 6.92
CA TYR A 113 4.81 6.20 7.87
C TYR A 113 5.85 7.08 7.18
N LEU A 114 6.51 6.55 6.15
CA LEU A 114 7.52 7.25 5.35
C LEU A 114 7.48 6.76 3.90
N ALA A 115 7.61 7.67 2.94
CA ALA A 115 7.79 7.36 1.52
C ALA A 115 8.66 8.48 0.91
N ASP A 116 9.92 8.15 0.64
CA ASP A 116 10.90 9.07 0.05
C ASP A 116 11.42 8.47 -1.26
N SER A 117 11.00 9.04 -2.39
CA SER A 117 11.42 8.63 -3.73
C SER A 117 12.61 9.45 -4.28
N SER A 118 13.25 10.29 -3.45
CA SER A 118 14.38 11.12 -3.87
C SER A 118 15.67 10.30 -4.00
N GLY A 119 15.95 9.80 -5.20
CA GLY A 119 17.23 9.12 -5.49
C GLY A 119 17.16 7.86 -6.35
N GLY A 120 16.04 7.59 -7.03
CA GLY A 120 15.89 6.41 -7.88
C GLY A 120 15.67 5.09 -7.12
N VAL A 121 15.69 5.16 -5.79
CA VAL A 121 15.24 4.14 -4.86
C VAL A 121 14.18 4.80 -3.98
N VAL A 122 13.08 4.09 -3.74
CA VAL A 122 12.04 4.55 -2.83
C VAL A 122 12.32 3.95 -1.46
N GLU A 123 12.71 4.78 -0.50
CA GLU A 123 12.71 4.38 0.90
C GLU A 123 11.27 4.43 1.42
N ILE A 124 10.83 3.32 2.01
CA ILE A 124 9.46 3.14 2.49
C ILE A 124 9.52 2.68 3.95
N ILE A 125 8.67 3.26 4.79
CA ILE A 125 8.28 2.65 6.06
C ILE A 125 6.76 2.47 6.04
N GLU A 126 6.33 1.22 6.01
CA GLU A 126 4.92 0.85 6.02
C GLU A 126 4.69 -0.48 6.72
N THR A 127 3.44 -0.78 7.07
CA THR A 127 3.10 -2.10 7.59
C THR A 127 3.21 -3.16 6.50
N ILE A 128 4.09 -4.14 6.70
CA ILE A 128 4.12 -5.40 5.95
C ILE A 128 3.72 -6.52 6.91
N GLY A 129 2.46 -6.96 6.80
CA GLY A 129 1.90 -7.96 7.70
C GLY A 129 1.45 -7.37 9.03
N SER A 130 2.28 -7.48 10.08
CA SER A 130 1.87 -7.19 11.46
C SER A 130 2.53 -5.96 12.11
N GLY A 131 3.53 -5.35 11.47
CA GLY A 131 4.19 -4.15 11.99
C GLY A 131 4.91 -3.34 10.92
N PRO A 132 5.38 -2.12 11.25
CA PRO A 132 6.10 -1.27 10.33
C PRO A 132 7.45 -1.91 9.97
N LEU A 133 7.73 -1.98 8.68
CA LEU A 133 9.00 -2.42 8.12
C LEU A 133 9.59 -1.29 7.29
N ARG A 134 10.92 -1.11 7.40
CA ARG A 134 11.66 -0.21 6.53
C ARG A 134 12.29 -1.02 5.41
N PHE A 135 12.01 -0.66 4.16
CA PHE A 135 12.64 -1.28 3.00
C PHE A 135 12.86 -0.25 1.89
N PHE A 136 13.66 -0.67 0.93
CA PHE A 136 14.11 0.13 -0.20
C PHE A 136 13.64 -0.53 -1.48
N LEU A 137 12.68 0.09 -2.15
CA LEU A 137 12.08 -0.40 -3.38
C LEU A 137 12.78 0.22 -4.58
N THR A 138 13.30 -0.62 -5.48
CA THR A 138 13.85 -0.19 -6.77
C THR A 138 12.99 -0.76 -7.89
N PHE A 139 12.46 0.09 -8.75
CA PHE A 139 11.76 -0.33 -9.97
C PHE A 139 12.76 -0.65 -11.07
N HIS A 140 12.59 -1.77 -11.76
CA HIS A 140 13.46 -2.20 -12.86
C HIS A 140 12.79 -3.28 -13.73
N ASP A 141 13.30 -3.46 -14.94
CA ASP A 141 12.90 -4.55 -15.81
C ASP A 141 13.47 -5.90 -15.33
N GLY A 142 12.86 -7.00 -15.79
CA GLY A 142 13.39 -8.36 -15.57
C GLY A 142 13.23 -8.89 -14.14
N VAL A 143 12.27 -8.35 -13.37
CA VAL A 143 11.93 -8.89 -12.04
C VAL A 143 11.46 -10.34 -12.18
N GLU A 144 12.08 -11.24 -11.43
CA GLU A 144 11.80 -12.67 -11.43
C GLU A 144 10.54 -12.99 -10.60
N ILE A 145 9.37 -12.68 -11.16
CA ILE A 145 8.07 -13.15 -10.66
C ILE A 145 7.57 -14.23 -11.59
N ALA A 146 7.20 -15.38 -11.02
CA ALA A 146 6.67 -16.50 -11.78
C ALA A 146 5.40 -16.08 -12.53
N ASP A 147 5.32 -16.47 -13.80
CA ASP A 147 4.08 -16.37 -14.56
C ASP A 147 3.08 -17.40 -14.00
N GLU A 148 1.98 -16.91 -13.44
CA GLU A 148 0.92 -17.75 -12.86
C GLU A 148 -0.13 -18.18 -13.89
N GLY A 149 0.06 -17.87 -15.18
CA GLY A 149 -0.85 -18.21 -16.26
C GLY A 149 -2.10 -17.33 -16.31
N HIS A 150 -2.01 -16.10 -15.79
CA HIS A 150 -3.07 -15.10 -15.87
C HIS A 150 -2.97 -14.29 -17.18
N GLU A 151 -4.00 -13.48 -17.46
CA GLU A 151 -3.94 -12.54 -18.58
C GLU A 151 -2.77 -11.57 -18.37
N GLU A 152 -1.90 -11.45 -19.37
CA GLU A 152 -0.84 -10.45 -19.34
C GLU A 152 -1.41 -9.07 -19.65
N TYR A 153 -1.23 -8.15 -18.72
CA TYR A 153 -1.67 -6.78 -18.86
C TYR A 153 -0.67 -5.98 -19.70
N PRO A 154 -1.12 -4.98 -20.49
CA PRO A 154 -0.25 -4.24 -21.40
C PRO A 154 0.81 -3.39 -20.68
N VAL A 155 0.53 -2.93 -19.46
CA VAL A 155 1.51 -2.21 -18.62
C VAL A 155 1.91 -3.09 -17.47
N ARG A 156 3.23 -3.28 -17.30
CA ARG A 156 3.84 -4.09 -16.24
C ARG A 156 4.99 -3.31 -15.63
N ILE A 157 4.94 -3.10 -14.31
CA ILE A 157 5.92 -2.31 -13.57
C ILE A 157 6.45 -3.18 -12.44
N GLY A 158 7.67 -3.67 -12.64
CA GLY A 158 8.36 -4.54 -11.68
C GLY A 158 9.25 -3.76 -10.73
N GLY A 159 9.38 -4.24 -9.49
CA GLY A 159 10.41 -3.78 -8.58
C GLY A 159 10.86 -4.82 -7.56
N THR A 160 11.96 -4.52 -6.88
CA THR A 160 12.53 -5.36 -5.82
C THR A 160 12.70 -4.55 -4.54
N GLY A 161 12.17 -5.07 -3.43
CA GLY A 161 12.28 -4.51 -2.09
C GLY A 161 13.39 -5.16 -1.28
N ARG A 162 14.27 -4.33 -0.71
CA ARG A 162 15.42 -4.78 0.11
C ARG A 162 15.41 -4.15 1.49
N LEU A 163 15.88 -4.88 2.49
CA LEU A 163 16.19 -4.33 3.82
C LEU A 163 17.41 -3.39 3.74
N GLY A 164 17.68 -2.68 4.84
CA GLY A 164 18.81 -1.74 4.92
C GLY A 164 20.19 -2.38 4.77
N ASP A 165 20.31 -3.69 4.99
CA ASP A 165 21.53 -4.46 4.77
C ASP A 165 21.64 -5.02 3.33
N GLY A 166 20.64 -4.75 2.47
CA GLY A 166 20.57 -5.22 1.08
C GLY A 166 19.84 -6.55 0.88
N THR A 167 19.40 -7.21 1.96
CA THR A 167 18.66 -8.48 1.90
C THR A 167 17.36 -8.30 1.10
N GLU A 168 17.18 -9.11 0.06
CA GLU A 168 15.95 -9.12 -0.75
C GLU A 168 14.81 -9.75 0.03
N ILE A 169 13.73 -9.01 0.25
CA ILE A 169 12.57 -9.50 1.01
C ILE A 169 11.25 -9.41 0.24
N ALA A 170 11.21 -8.67 -0.86
CA ALA A 170 10.01 -8.55 -1.68
C ALA A 170 10.35 -8.40 -3.16
N ARG A 171 9.47 -8.93 -4.01
CA ARG A 171 9.43 -8.64 -5.45
C ARG A 171 8.02 -8.18 -5.77
N VAL A 172 7.85 -7.11 -6.52
CA VAL A 172 6.52 -6.60 -6.90
C VAL A 172 6.36 -6.59 -8.42
N MET A 173 5.13 -6.83 -8.87
CA MET A 173 4.70 -6.64 -10.24
C MET A 173 3.32 -5.96 -10.21
N HIS A 174 3.29 -4.69 -10.61
CA HIS A 174 2.05 -3.95 -10.78
C HIS A 174 1.65 -3.95 -12.25
N GLU A 175 0.45 -4.44 -12.52
CA GLU A 175 -0.05 -4.74 -13.85
C GLU A 175 -1.34 -3.96 -14.11
N PHE A 176 -1.39 -3.23 -15.23
CA PHE A 176 -2.48 -2.32 -15.55
C PHE A 176 -2.91 -2.43 -17.00
N GLY A 177 -4.21 -2.25 -17.25
CA GLY A 177 -4.79 -2.28 -18.57
C GLY A 177 -6.25 -1.91 -18.54
N ASP A 178 -6.80 -1.54 -19.68
CA ASP A 178 -8.21 -1.22 -19.77
C ASP A 178 -9.08 -2.50 -19.79
N GLY A 179 -10.29 -2.36 -19.28
CA GLY A 179 -11.41 -3.28 -19.38
C GLY A 179 -12.65 -2.54 -19.90
N PRO A 180 -13.81 -3.22 -20.00
CA PRO A 180 -15.00 -2.64 -20.62
C PRO A 180 -15.50 -1.32 -20.00
N ASP A 181 -15.39 -1.18 -18.68
CA ASP A 181 -15.95 -0.05 -17.93
C ASP A 181 -14.89 0.91 -17.35
N GLY A 182 -13.60 0.65 -17.60
CA GLY A 182 -12.49 1.44 -17.07
C GLY A 182 -11.24 0.59 -16.84
N LEU A 183 -10.51 0.86 -15.77
CA LEU A 183 -9.22 0.27 -15.45
C LEU A 183 -9.34 -1.11 -14.80
N ARG A 184 -8.47 -2.03 -15.20
CA ARG A 184 -8.18 -3.29 -14.52
C ARG A 184 -6.77 -3.23 -13.94
N ILE A 185 -6.62 -3.69 -12.70
CA ILE A 185 -5.34 -3.70 -11.98
C ILE A 185 -5.11 -5.09 -11.40
N ARG A 186 -3.88 -5.58 -11.53
CA ARG A 186 -3.38 -6.71 -10.75
C ARG A 186 -2.09 -6.31 -10.05
N LEU A 187 -2.07 -6.50 -8.73
CA LEU A 187 -0.95 -6.16 -7.86
C LEU A 187 -0.42 -7.45 -7.28
N THR A 188 0.77 -7.84 -7.72
CA THR A 188 1.45 -9.03 -7.20
C THR A 188 2.63 -8.59 -6.35
N ILE A 189 2.73 -9.13 -5.13
CA ILE A 189 3.95 -9.12 -4.35
C ILE A 189 4.37 -10.55 -4.05
N GLN A 190 5.67 -10.83 -4.09
CA GLN A 190 6.23 -12.08 -3.61
C GLN A 190 7.09 -11.84 -2.39
N PHE A 191 6.91 -12.70 -1.38
CA PHE A 191 7.79 -12.81 -0.22
C PHE A 191 8.48 -14.18 -0.22
N PRO A 192 9.60 -14.36 0.51
CA PRO A 192 10.18 -15.68 0.72
C PRO A 192 9.12 -16.65 1.26
N ALA A 193 9.10 -17.89 0.76
CA ALA A 193 7.99 -18.82 0.98
C ALA A 193 7.71 -19.17 2.46
N ASN A 194 8.71 -19.05 3.33
CA ASN A 194 8.58 -19.28 4.76
C ASN A 194 8.03 -18.08 5.55
N ALA A 195 7.72 -16.96 4.89
CA ALA A 195 7.08 -15.82 5.54
C ALA A 195 5.77 -16.26 6.24
N PRO A 196 5.43 -15.68 7.39
CA PRO A 196 4.16 -15.96 8.05
C PRO A 196 2.95 -15.60 7.19
N GLU A 197 1.85 -16.35 7.31
CA GLU A 197 0.64 -16.15 6.48
C GLU A 197 0.08 -14.72 6.56
N HIS A 198 0.17 -14.09 7.73
CA HIS A 198 -0.31 -12.72 7.93
C HIS A 198 0.45 -11.67 7.10
N VAL A 199 1.68 -11.95 6.66
CA VAL A 199 2.43 -11.08 5.74
C VAL A 199 1.74 -11.02 4.39
N PHE A 200 1.32 -12.17 3.86
CA PHE A 200 0.63 -12.26 2.58
C PHE A 200 -0.76 -11.62 2.64
N VAL A 201 -1.59 -12.05 3.60
CA VAL A 201 -2.97 -11.53 3.75
C VAL A 201 -2.98 -10.04 4.09
N GLY A 202 -2.08 -9.61 4.98
CA GLY A 202 -1.96 -8.21 5.36
C GLY A 202 -1.57 -7.32 4.18
N HIS A 203 -0.63 -7.76 3.33
CA HIS A 203 -0.23 -6.95 2.18
C HIS A 203 -1.29 -6.92 1.07
N GLN A 204 -2.15 -7.94 0.96
CA GLN A 204 -3.32 -7.87 0.05
C GLN A 204 -4.29 -6.77 0.48
N TRP A 205 -4.57 -6.67 1.79
CA TRP A 205 -5.39 -5.58 2.35
C TRP A 205 -4.70 -4.23 2.17
N HIS A 206 -3.39 -4.19 2.37
CA HIS A 206 -2.58 -3.00 2.15
C HIS A 206 -2.75 -2.47 0.71
N PHE A 207 -2.52 -3.30 -0.30
CA PHE A 207 -2.72 -2.95 -1.71
C PHE A 207 -4.14 -2.50 -2.02
N ALA A 208 -5.16 -3.18 -1.47
CA ALA A 208 -6.54 -2.80 -1.68
C ALA A 208 -6.81 -1.39 -1.15
N CYS A 209 -6.36 -1.06 0.06
CA CYS A 209 -6.52 0.27 0.65
C CYS A 209 -5.71 1.34 -0.11
N GLU A 210 -4.43 1.07 -0.37
CA GLU A 210 -3.49 1.98 -1.02
C GLU A 210 -3.99 2.40 -2.40
N PHE A 211 -4.23 1.43 -3.29
CA PHE A 211 -4.61 1.71 -4.67
C PHE A 211 -6.02 2.30 -4.75
N THR A 212 -6.95 1.92 -3.88
CA THR A 212 -8.27 2.58 -3.82
C THR A 212 -8.13 4.08 -3.54
N ASN A 213 -7.35 4.46 -2.53
CA ASN A 213 -7.19 5.87 -2.17
C ASN A 213 -6.43 6.67 -3.24
N TRP A 214 -5.46 6.05 -3.93
CA TRP A 214 -4.82 6.65 -5.09
C TRP A 214 -5.76 6.82 -6.28
N LEU A 215 -6.62 5.84 -6.56
CA LEU A 215 -7.64 5.92 -7.60
C LEU A 215 -8.64 7.04 -7.31
N GLU A 216 -9.10 7.18 -6.06
CA GLU A 216 -9.93 8.30 -5.63
C GLU A 216 -9.22 9.64 -5.85
N GLY A 217 -7.95 9.74 -5.46
CA GLY A 217 -7.13 10.94 -5.65
C GLY A 217 -6.93 11.32 -7.13
N ALA A 218 -6.71 10.32 -7.98
CA ALA A 218 -6.60 10.49 -9.44
C ALA A 218 -7.93 10.89 -10.06
N HIS A 219 -9.03 10.27 -9.62
CA HIS A 219 -10.38 10.54 -10.11
C HIS A 219 -10.86 11.94 -9.72
N ALA A 220 -10.60 12.40 -8.50
CA ALA A 220 -11.02 13.71 -8.00
C ALA A 220 -10.33 14.90 -8.70
N GLN A 221 -9.22 14.66 -9.40
CA GLN A 221 -8.50 15.66 -10.20
C GLN A 221 -8.95 15.66 -11.69
N ALA A 222 -10.13 15.07 -11.98
CA ALA A 222 -10.78 15.07 -13.31
C ALA A 222 -11.21 16.48 -13.73
#